data_AF-A0AAE7BDT8-F1
#
_entry.id   AF-A0AAE7BDT8-F1
#
_cell.length_a   1.000
_cell.length_b   1.000
_cell.length_c   1.000
_cell.angle_alpha   90.00
_cell.angle_beta   90.00
_cell.angle_gamma   90.00
#
_symmetry.space_group_name_H-M   'P 1'
#
loop_
_entity.id
_entity.type
_entity.pdbx_description
1 polymer ?
#
loop_
_entity_poly.entity_id
_entity_poly.type
_entity_poly.pdbx_seq_one_letter_code
_entity_poly.pdbx_strand_id
1 'polypeptide(L)' 'MNEEISFEEKVLKAKELLEKLSNPQITLSDSIKLYKTGIKELEEAQKLLDEAKLIFSVENKN' A
#
# COMPACT_ATOMS: atom_id res chain seq x y z
N MET A 1 -15.12 -2.33 16.24
CA MET A 1 -14.29 -1.30 15.58
C MET A 1 -13.85 -1.92 14.28
N ASN A 2 -14.38 -1.43 13.15
CA ASN A 2 -13.91 -1.88 11.84
C ASN A 2 -12.51 -1.29 11.67
N GLU A 3 -11.49 -2.10 11.89
CA GLU A 3 -10.13 -1.77 11.45
C GLU A 3 -10.12 -1.93 9.92
N GLU A 4 -10.75 -0.97 9.23
CA GLU A 4 -10.37 -0.71 7.84
C GLU A 4 -8.90 -0.33 7.89
N ILE A 5 -8.04 -1.23 7.38
CA ILE A 5 -6.60 -1.01 7.28
C ILE A 5 -6.39 0.36 6.66
N SER A 6 -5.87 1.29 7.45
CA SER A 6 -5.77 2.69 7.05
C SER A 6 -4.75 2.86 5.92
N PHE A 7 -4.91 3.90 5.11
CA PHE A 7 -3.92 4.27 4.09
C PHE A 7 -2.50 4.33 4.67
N GLU A 8 -2.35 4.86 5.89
CA GLU A 8 -1.06 4.94 6.58
C GLU A 8 -0.46 3.56 6.86
N GLU A 9 -1.26 2.59 7.32
CA GLU A 9 -0.79 1.22 7.55
C GLU A 9 -0.35 0.52 6.25
N LYS A 10 -1.04 0.77 5.13
CA LYS A 10 -0.62 0.23 3.82
C LYS A 10 0.70 0.82 3.35
N VAL A 11 0.88 2.12 3.54
CA VAL A 11 2.16 2.80 3.23
C VAL A 11 3.29 2.28 4.12
N LEU A 12 3.02 2.04 5.40
CA LEU A 12 3.96 1.45 6.35
C LEU A 12 4.37 0.02 5.93
N LYS A 13 3.40 -0.83 5.58
CA LYS A 13 3.66 -2.18 5.05
C LYS A 13 4.48 -2.13 3.76
N ALA A 14 4.17 -1.23 2.83
CA ALA A 14 4.93 -1.10 1.60
C ALA A 14 6.40 -0.71 1.87
N LYS A 15 6.65 0.17 2.85
CA LYS A 15 8.02 0.52 3.31
C LYS A 15 8.74 -0.68 3.91
N GLU A 16 8.10 -1.44 4.80
CA GLU A 16 8.71 -2.64 5.40
C GLU A 16 9.03 -3.71 4.34
N LEU A 17 8.17 -3.87 3.33
CA LEU A 17 8.41 -4.81 2.22
C LEU A 17 9.63 -4.38 1.38
N LEU A 18 9.80 -3.07 1.15
CA LEU A 18 10.98 -2.51 0.47
C LEU A 18 12.27 -2.69 1.29
N GLU A 19 12.23 -2.52 2.61
CA GLU A 19 13.37 -2.82 3.48
C GLU A 19 13.74 -4.30 3.45
N LYS A 20 12.75 -5.20 3.47
CA LYS A 20 12.96 -6.65 3.37
C LYS A 20 13.57 -7.05 2.02
N LEU A 21 13.19 -6.37 0.93
CA LEU A 21 13.81 -6.57 -0.39
C LEU A 21 15.26 -6.08 -0.45
N SER A 22 15.63 -5.13 0.40
CA SER A 22 17.00 -4.61 0.50
C SER A 22 17.94 -5.54 1.29
N ASN A 23 17.40 -6.58 1.94
CA ASN A 23 18.18 -7.57 2.66
C ASN A 23 18.86 -8.56 1.69
N PRO A 24 20.20 -8.61 1.63
CA PRO A 24 20.93 -9.50 0.71
C PRO A 24 20.77 -11.00 1.02
N GLN A 25 20.20 -11.36 2.19
CA GLN A 25 19.91 -12.75 2.56
C GLN A 25 18.57 -13.27 1.99
N ILE A 26 17.80 -12.43 1.29
CA ILE A 26 16.52 -12.82 0.72
C ILE A 26 16.72 -13.79 -0.45
N THR A 27 15.93 -14.88 -0.48
CA THR A 27 15.96 -15.78 -1.63
C THR A 27 15.28 -15.13 -2.84
N LEU A 28 15.65 -15.53 -4.06
CA LEU A 28 15.01 -15.01 -5.29
C LEU A 28 13.49 -15.28 -5.30
N SER A 29 13.06 -16.42 -4.76
CA SER A 29 11.64 -16.77 -4.69
C SER A 29 10.88 -15.86 -3.73
N ASP A 30 11.48 -15.55 -2.58
CA ASP A 30 10.87 -14.67 -1.59
C ASP A 30 10.87 -13.23 -2.07
N SER A 31 11.91 -12.77 -2.76
CA SER A 31 11.95 -11.42 -3.34
C SER A 31 10.88 -11.21 -4.42
N ILE A 32 10.59 -12.23 -5.25
CA ILE A 32 9.45 -12.14 -6.19
C ILE A 32 8.10 -12.08 -5.46
N LYS A 33 7.92 -12.87 -4.38
CA LYS A 33 6.69 -12.81 -3.58
C LYS A 33 6.52 -11.46 -2.90
N LEU A 34 7.57 -10.96 -2.23
CA LEU A 34 7.61 -9.67 -1.56
C LEU A 34 7.34 -8.51 -2.54
N TYR A 35 7.93 -8.56 -3.74
CA TYR A 35 7.67 -7.58 -4.78
C TYR A 35 6.19 -7.59 -5.21
N LYS A 36 5.60 -8.76 -5.48
CA LYS A 36 4.18 -8.86 -5.84
C LYS A 36 3.27 -8.35 -4.73
N THR A 37 3.57 -8.69 -3.48
CA THR A 37 2.81 -8.19 -2.32
C THR A 37 2.96 -6.68 -2.16
N GLY A 38 4.16 -6.14 -2.32
CA GLY A 38 4.42 -4.70 -2.23
C GLY A 38 3.69 -3.90 -3.30
N ILE A 39 3.69 -4.37 -4.55
CA ILE A 39 2.92 -3.76 -5.63
C ILE A 39 1.42 -3.73 -5.30
N LYS A 40 0.88 -4.84 -4.78
CA LYS A 40 -0.54 -4.92 -4.43
C LYS A 40 -0.93 -3.97 -3.29
N GLU A 41 -0.10 -3.86 -2.25
CA GLU A 41 -0.33 -2.91 -1.16
C GLU A 41 -0.27 -1.45 -1.66
N LEU A 42 0.64 -1.13 -2.59
CA LEU A 42 0.71 0.18 -3.23
C LEU A 42 -0.52 0.49 -4.09
N GLU A 43 -1.02 -0.48 -4.87
CA GLU A 43 -2.24 -0.32 -5.66
C GLU A 43 -3.48 -0.07 -4.78
N GLU A 44 -3.58 -0.79 -3.65
CA GLU A 44 -4.68 -0.60 -2.71
C GLU A 44 -4.58 0.75 -1.99
N ALA A 45 -3.37 1.19 -1.62
CA ALA A 45 -3.14 2.53 -1.08
C ALA A 45 -3.51 3.64 -2.08
N GLN A 46 -3.16 3.45 -3.36
CA GLN A 46 -3.51 4.38 -4.43
C GLN A 46 -5.02 4.50 -4.61
N LYS A 47 -5.74 3.37 -4.60
CA LYS A 47 -7.22 3.36 -4.65
C LYS A 47 -7.85 4.14 -3.52
N LEU A 48 -7.41 3.92 -2.27
CA LEU A 48 -7.91 4.66 -1.11
C LEU A 48 -7.70 6.17 -1.28
N LEU A 49 -6.55 6.58 -1.82
CA LEU A 49 -6.23 7.98 -2.07
C LEU A 49 -7.13 8.59 -3.16
N ASP A 50 -7.40 7.84 -4.23
CA ASP A 50 -8.25 8.28 -5.34
C ASP A 50 -9.73 8.35 -4.91
N GLU A 51 -10.20 7.41 -4.11
CA GLU A 51 -11.54 7.44 -3.50
C GLU A 51 -11.70 8.65 -2.56
N ALA A 52 -10.72 8.91 -1.69
CA ALA A 52 -10.74 10.08 -0.82
C ALA A 52 -10.74 11.41 -1.61
N LYS A 53 -9.95 11.51 -2.69
CA LYS A 53 -9.95 12.68 -3.59
C LYS A 53 -11.28 12.86 -4.31
N LEU A 54 -11.92 11.76 -4.72
CA LEU A 54 -13.22 11.79 -5.38
C LEU A 54 -14.30 12.33 -4.43
N ILE A 55 -14.35 11.82 -3.19
CA ILE A 55 -15.30 12.29 -2.15
C ILE A 55 -15.11 13.79 -1.89
N PHE A 56 -13.86 14.24 -1.69
CA PHE A 56 -13.56 15.66 -1.46
C PHE A 56 -13.99 16.57 -2.62
N SER A 57 -13.86 16.08 -3.86
CA SER A 57 -14.26 16.82 -5.07
C SER A 57 -15.78 16.92 -5.23
N VAL A 58 -16.53 15.93 -4.73
CA VAL A 58 -18.01 15.93 -4.73
C VAL A 58 -18.54 16.87 -3.66
N GLU A 59 -17.98 16.83 -2.45
CA GLU A 59 -18.38 17.71 -1.33
C GLU A 59 -18.15 19.21 -1.64
N ASN A 60 -17.10 19.57 -2.38
CA ASN A 60 -16.85 20.98 -2.76
C ASN A 60 -17.75 21.51 -3.89
N LYS A 61 -18.58 20.66 -4.51
CA LYS A 61 -19.47 21.05 -5.62
C LYS A 61 -20.92 21.31 -5.19
N ASN A 62 -21.26 21.14 -3.92
CA ASN A 62 -22.61 21.40 -3.37
C ASN A 62 -22.64 22.63 -2.47
#